data_AF-A0A968LRI8-F1
#
_entry.id   AF-A0A968LRI8-F1
#
_cell.length_a   1.000
_cell.length_b   1.000
_cell.length_c   1.000
_cell.angle_alpha   90.00
_cell.angle_beta   90.00
_cell.angle_gamma   90.00
#
_symmetry.space_group_name_H-M   'P 1'
#
loop_
_entity.id
_entity.type
_entity.pdbx_description
1 polymer ?
#
loop_
_entity_poly.entity_id
_entity_poly.type
_entity_poly.pdbx_seq_one_letter_code
_entity_poly.pdbx_strand_id
1 'polypeptide(L)'
;MPTVASQSFTDAAYWAARVRPLVKPERFEHIERVADLARDIATANGLSAEKAYLAGILHDVARDLGNDELLRLAPPESPMDAAHPMIVHGRAARTILEKWGFTDPELLDAVEEHTTGPRDNKPISVCVYVADISEPGRGVNDHIRELAFTDLERAYREALFCKVHYLESKGKPVHPRTMAAYQRLVALSGAPRSFTCEEFQPPSTNPRATPQRSTQ
;
A
#
# COMPACT_ATOMS: atom_id res chain seq x y z
N MET A 1 -38.65 0.90 7.84
CA MET A 1 -37.44 0.38 8.51
C MET A 1 -36.32 0.37 7.47
N PRO A 2 -35.33 1.28 7.52
CA PRO A 2 -34.18 1.17 6.65
C PRO A 2 -33.34 -0.02 7.08
N THR A 3 -32.94 -0.85 6.12
CA THR A 3 -32.22 -2.11 6.30
C THR A 3 -30.81 -1.85 6.83
N VAL A 4 -30.43 -2.52 7.91
CA VAL A 4 -29.09 -2.45 8.55
C VAL A 4 -27.93 -2.76 7.58
N ALA A 5 -28.21 -3.34 6.41
CA ALA A 5 -27.22 -3.70 5.41
C ALA A 5 -26.60 -2.52 4.63
N SER A 6 -27.26 -1.36 4.51
CA SER A 6 -26.75 -0.29 3.64
C SER A 6 -25.80 0.70 4.32
N GLN A 7 -25.74 0.74 5.65
CA GLN A 7 -24.90 1.68 6.39
C GLN A 7 -23.45 1.20 6.59
N SER A 8 -23.19 -0.12 6.48
CA SER A 8 -21.90 -0.70 6.89
C SER A 8 -20.76 -0.61 5.86
N PHE A 9 -21.06 -0.32 4.59
CA PHE A 9 -20.03 -0.34 3.54
C PHE A 9 -19.13 0.89 3.54
N THR A 10 -19.63 2.04 3.99
CA THR A 10 -18.91 3.31 4.05
C THR A 10 -18.46 3.69 5.46
N ASP A 11 -18.82 2.89 6.48
CA ASP A 11 -18.46 3.16 7.86
C ASP A 11 -17.01 2.73 8.14
N ALA A 12 -16.10 3.71 8.07
CA ALA A 12 -14.69 3.48 8.34
C ALA A 12 -14.41 3.05 9.79
N ALA A 13 -15.24 3.44 10.77
CA ALA A 13 -15.06 3.02 12.16
C ALA A 13 -15.39 1.54 12.33
N TYR A 14 -16.44 1.05 11.67
CA TYR A 14 -16.76 -0.37 11.61
C TYR A 14 -15.61 -1.19 11.02
N TRP A 15 -15.05 -0.76 9.89
CA TRP A 15 -13.94 -1.47 9.26
C TRP A 15 -12.66 -1.41 10.09
N ALA A 16 -12.33 -0.25 10.68
CA ALA A 16 -11.19 -0.10 11.56
C ALA A 16 -11.27 -1.05 12.77
N ALA A 17 -12.46 -1.22 13.36
CA ALA A 17 -12.69 -2.17 14.46
C ALA A 17 -12.46 -3.64 14.05
N ARG A 18 -12.69 -3.99 12.78
CA ARG A 18 -12.40 -5.33 12.23
C ARG A 18 -10.94 -5.53 11.88
N VAL A 19 -10.24 -4.49 11.43
CA VAL A 19 -8.81 -4.54 11.08
C VAL A 19 -7.92 -4.58 12.32
N ARG A 20 -8.22 -3.77 13.34
CA ARG A 20 -7.40 -3.62 14.56
C ARG A 20 -6.96 -4.94 15.21
N PRO A 21 -7.80 -5.97 15.41
CA PRO A 21 -7.37 -7.22 16.04
C PRO A 21 -6.49 -8.13 15.16
N LEU A 22 -6.37 -7.86 13.85
CA LEU A 22 -5.58 -8.68 12.92
C LEU A 22 -4.13 -8.22 12.77
N VAL A 23 -3.82 -7.01 13.24
CA VAL A 23 -2.52 -6.37 13.05
C VAL A 23 -1.91 -6.00 14.38
N LYS A 24 -0.59 -5.83 14.41
CA LYS A 24 0.13 -5.35 15.59
C LYS A 24 -0.24 -3.89 15.88
N PRO A 25 -0.12 -3.41 17.13
CA PRO A 25 -0.39 -2.02 17.48
C PRO A 25 0.36 -1.01 16.59
N GLU A 26 1.66 -1.23 16.35
CA GLU A 26 2.49 -0.33 15.54
C GLU A 26 2.04 -0.32 14.07
N ARG A 27 1.50 -1.44 13.58
CA ARG A 27 0.91 -1.55 12.24
C ARG A 27 -0.41 -0.79 12.16
N PHE A 28 -1.22 -0.85 13.21
CA PHE A 28 -2.47 -0.10 13.26
C PHE A 28 -2.23 1.42 13.27
N GLU A 29 -1.23 1.89 14.03
CA GLU A 29 -0.84 3.31 13.98
C GLU A 29 -0.36 3.73 12.58
N HIS A 30 0.38 2.85 11.89
CA HIS A 30 0.75 3.08 10.49
C HIS A 30 -0.49 3.18 9.59
N ILE A 31 -1.44 2.26 9.72
CA ILE A 31 -2.71 2.26 8.99
C ILE A 31 -3.48 3.57 9.20
N GLU A 32 -3.56 4.06 10.45
CA GLU A 32 -4.23 5.33 10.76
C GLU A 32 -3.55 6.51 10.05
N ARG A 33 -2.20 6.59 10.10
CA ARG A 33 -1.46 7.66 9.41
C ARG A 33 -1.58 7.58 7.89
N VAL A 34 -1.61 6.39 7.31
CA VAL A 34 -1.85 6.19 5.87
C VAL A 34 -3.27 6.63 5.50
N ALA A 35 -4.27 6.27 6.29
CA ALA A 35 -5.66 6.65 6.06
C ALA A 35 -5.85 8.17 6.10
N ASP A 36 -5.30 8.84 7.11
CA ASP A 36 -5.34 10.30 7.21
C ASP A 36 -4.62 10.97 6.03
N LEU A 37 -3.41 10.54 5.70
CA LEU A 37 -2.68 11.13 4.57
C LEU A 37 -3.39 10.87 3.22
N ALA A 38 -3.92 9.67 3.00
CA ALA A 38 -4.66 9.34 1.79
C ALA A 38 -5.91 10.22 1.63
N ARG A 39 -6.64 10.48 2.72
CA ARG A 39 -7.77 11.41 2.75
C ARG A 39 -7.36 12.82 2.33
N ASP A 40 -6.26 13.31 2.88
CA ASP A 40 -5.80 14.68 2.66
C ASP A 40 -5.29 14.87 1.23
N ILE A 41 -4.52 13.89 0.71
CA ILE A 41 -4.10 13.85 -0.71
C ILE A 41 -5.31 13.81 -1.63
N ALA A 42 -6.29 12.93 -1.36
CA ALA A 42 -7.49 12.82 -2.18
C ALA A 42 -8.28 14.13 -2.21
N THR A 43 -8.42 14.79 -1.06
CA THR A 43 -9.10 16.09 -0.95
C THR A 43 -8.42 17.15 -1.82
N ALA A 44 -7.09 17.26 -1.76
CA ALA A 44 -6.33 18.23 -2.53
C ALA A 44 -6.41 18.01 -4.05
N ASN A 45 -6.64 16.77 -4.48
CA ASN A 45 -6.76 16.38 -5.88
C ASN A 45 -8.21 16.28 -6.39
N GLY A 46 -9.20 16.72 -5.59
CA GLY A 46 -10.61 16.68 -5.99
C GLY A 46 -11.21 15.27 -6.08
N LEU A 47 -10.64 14.31 -5.35
CA LEU A 47 -11.08 12.91 -5.28
C LEU A 47 -11.94 12.68 -4.03
N SER A 48 -12.56 11.49 -3.92
CA SER A 48 -13.35 11.13 -2.74
C SER A 48 -12.45 10.87 -1.53
N ALA A 49 -12.46 11.81 -0.60
CA ALA A 49 -11.73 11.76 0.68
C ALA A 49 -12.14 10.54 1.53
N GLU A 50 -13.44 10.24 1.59
CA GLU A 50 -13.99 9.10 2.35
C GLU A 50 -13.50 7.75 1.80
N LYS A 51 -13.49 7.61 0.46
CA LYS A 51 -12.99 6.42 -0.21
C LYS A 51 -11.50 6.22 0.04
N ALA A 52 -10.69 7.27 -0.12
CA ALA A 52 -9.26 7.20 0.11
C ALA A 52 -8.92 6.86 1.57
N TYR A 53 -9.63 7.48 2.52
CA TYR A 53 -9.50 7.15 3.95
C TYR A 53 -9.80 5.68 4.21
N LEU A 54 -10.95 5.19 3.71
CA LEU A 54 -11.35 3.80 3.91
C LEU A 54 -10.38 2.81 3.27
N ALA A 55 -9.91 3.04 2.04
CA ALA A 55 -8.89 2.19 1.45
C ALA A 55 -7.58 2.20 2.26
N GLY A 56 -7.20 3.35 2.83
CA GLY A 56 -6.07 3.45 3.76
C GLY A 56 -6.27 2.61 5.02
N ILE A 57 -7.46 2.57 5.61
CA ILE A 57 -7.77 1.71 6.76
C ILE A 57 -7.63 0.22 6.40
N LEU A 58 -7.95 -0.16 5.17
CA LEU A 58 -8.06 -1.55 4.74
C LEU A 58 -6.77 -2.14 4.14
N HIS A 59 -5.84 -1.31 3.66
CA HIS A 59 -4.73 -1.76 2.79
C HIS A 59 -3.87 -2.88 3.40
N ASP A 60 -3.58 -2.78 4.70
CA ASP A 60 -2.64 -3.64 5.41
C ASP A 60 -3.31 -4.70 6.30
N VAL A 61 -4.62 -4.99 6.11
CA VAL A 61 -5.38 -5.93 6.96
C VAL A 61 -4.77 -7.34 7.02
N ALA A 62 -4.04 -7.76 5.99
CA ALA A 62 -3.36 -9.06 5.91
C ALA A 62 -1.88 -9.01 6.32
N ARG A 63 -1.34 -7.83 6.66
CA ARG A 63 0.10 -7.57 6.70
C ARG A 63 0.87 -8.37 7.76
N ASP A 64 0.22 -8.68 8.88
CA ASP A 64 0.83 -9.41 9.99
C ASP A 64 0.51 -10.92 9.98
N LEU A 65 -0.13 -11.43 8.92
CA LEU A 65 -0.36 -12.86 8.76
C LEU A 65 0.93 -13.61 8.46
N GLY A 66 0.98 -14.89 8.84
CA GLY A 66 2.09 -15.78 8.52
C GLY A 66 2.19 -16.08 7.02
N ASN A 67 3.39 -16.39 6.53
CA ASN A 67 3.66 -16.63 5.11
C ASN A 67 2.73 -17.69 4.48
N ASP A 68 2.49 -18.81 5.17
CA ASP A 68 1.61 -19.88 4.66
C ASP A 68 0.17 -19.40 4.48
N GLU A 69 -0.32 -18.58 5.42
CA GLU A 69 -1.67 -18.01 5.36
C GLU A 69 -1.78 -16.96 4.24
N LEU A 70 -0.74 -16.13 4.07
CA LEU A 70 -0.66 -15.19 2.95
C LEU A 70 -0.76 -15.92 1.60
N LEU A 71 0.01 -16.99 1.40
CA LEU A 71 -0.02 -17.77 0.15
C LEU A 71 -1.31 -18.57 -0.01
N ARG A 72 -1.96 -18.97 1.08
CA ARG A 72 -3.28 -19.63 1.03
C ARG A 72 -4.38 -18.66 0.60
N LEU A 73 -4.34 -17.42 1.08
CA LEU A 73 -5.29 -16.37 0.73
C LEU A 73 -5.03 -15.81 -0.67
N ALA A 74 -3.76 -15.65 -1.04
CA ALA A 74 -3.33 -15.15 -2.34
C ALA A 74 -2.26 -16.08 -2.94
N PRO A 75 -2.68 -17.13 -3.66
CA PRO A 75 -1.75 -18.05 -4.32
C PRO A 75 -0.71 -17.31 -5.17
N PRO A 76 0.53 -17.81 -5.25
CA PRO A 76 1.59 -17.15 -5.98
C PRO A 76 1.28 -17.10 -7.48
N GLU A 77 1.39 -15.92 -8.08
CA GLU A 77 1.27 -15.71 -9.54
C GLU A 77 2.65 -15.59 -10.20
N SER A 78 3.71 -15.48 -9.39
CA SER A 78 5.09 -15.39 -9.85
C SER A 78 6.04 -16.18 -8.94
N PRO A 79 7.23 -16.59 -9.43
CA PRO A 79 8.26 -17.19 -8.57
C PRO A 79 8.66 -16.28 -7.40
N MET A 80 8.54 -14.96 -7.59
CA MET A 80 8.89 -13.99 -6.57
C MET A 80 7.86 -13.94 -5.43
N ASP A 81 6.58 -14.19 -5.74
CA ASP A 81 5.52 -14.31 -4.73
C ASP A 81 5.80 -15.50 -3.81
N ALA A 82 6.21 -16.64 -4.39
CA ALA A 82 6.56 -17.84 -3.65
C ALA A 82 7.83 -17.64 -2.81
N ALA A 83 8.84 -16.96 -3.34
CA ALA A 83 10.09 -16.68 -2.63
C ALA A 83 9.94 -15.60 -1.55
N HIS A 84 9.02 -14.64 -1.73
CA HIS A 84 8.78 -13.52 -0.84
C HIS A 84 7.26 -13.34 -0.56
N PRO A 85 6.65 -14.22 0.24
CA PRO A 85 5.20 -14.23 0.48
C PRO A 85 4.64 -12.90 1.00
N MET A 86 5.46 -12.12 1.70
CA MET A 86 5.06 -10.82 2.20
C MET A 86 4.66 -9.83 1.08
N ILE A 87 5.03 -10.06 -0.18
CA ILE A 87 4.60 -9.23 -1.31
C ILE A 87 3.09 -9.37 -1.56
N VAL A 88 2.51 -10.54 -1.28
CA VAL A 88 1.12 -10.84 -1.66
C VAL A 88 0.09 -10.32 -0.67
N HIS A 89 0.50 -9.64 0.42
CA HIS A 89 -0.44 -9.17 1.45
C HIS A 89 -1.53 -8.23 0.91
N GLY A 90 -1.28 -7.43 -0.12
CA GLY A 90 -2.35 -6.66 -0.79
C GLY A 90 -3.42 -7.56 -1.43
N ARG A 91 -3.01 -8.60 -2.15
CA ARG A 91 -3.96 -9.59 -2.70
C ARG A 91 -4.66 -10.39 -1.59
N ALA A 92 -3.94 -10.77 -0.55
CA ALA A 92 -4.53 -11.48 0.59
C ALA A 92 -5.54 -10.59 1.33
N ALA A 93 -5.23 -9.29 1.49
CA ALA A 93 -6.13 -8.29 2.06
C ALA A 93 -7.43 -8.20 1.24
N ARG A 94 -7.34 -8.10 -0.09
CA ARG A 94 -8.51 -8.18 -0.98
C ARG A 94 -9.37 -9.41 -0.69
N THR A 95 -8.76 -10.60 -0.65
CA THR A 95 -9.50 -11.86 -0.39
C THR A 95 -10.17 -11.88 0.98
N ILE A 96 -9.56 -11.30 2.02
CA ILE A 96 -10.18 -11.16 3.35
C ILE A 96 -11.40 -10.26 3.28
N LEU A 97 -11.28 -9.11 2.61
CA LEU A 97 -12.37 -8.13 2.48
C LEU A 97 -13.56 -8.71 1.71
N GLU A 98 -13.31 -9.39 0.59
CA GLU A 98 -14.35 -10.08 -0.18
C GLU A 98 -15.07 -11.14 0.68
N LYS A 99 -14.33 -11.92 1.49
CA LYS A 99 -14.91 -12.87 2.45
C LYS A 99 -15.72 -12.21 3.57
N TRP A 100 -15.40 -10.96 3.91
CA TRP A 100 -16.16 -10.15 4.85
C TRP A 100 -17.38 -9.47 4.22
N GLY A 101 -17.60 -9.70 2.93
CA GLY A 101 -18.72 -9.16 2.17
C GLY A 101 -18.47 -7.77 1.58
N PHE A 102 -17.23 -7.25 1.62
CA PHE A 102 -16.89 -5.97 1.02
C PHE A 102 -16.89 -6.08 -0.52
N THR A 103 -17.51 -5.13 -1.22
CA THR A 103 -17.78 -5.24 -2.66
C THR A 103 -17.41 -4.03 -3.50
N ASP A 104 -16.91 -2.92 -2.93
CA ASP A 104 -16.50 -1.75 -3.74
C ASP A 104 -15.22 -2.11 -4.53
N PRO A 105 -15.30 -2.25 -5.88
CA PRO A 105 -14.16 -2.70 -6.67
C PRO A 105 -13.01 -1.69 -6.70
N GLU A 106 -13.29 -0.39 -6.61
CA GLU A 106 -12.28 0.66 -6.63
C GLU A 106 -11.40 0.59 -5.37
N LEU A 107 -12.02 0.33 -4.21
CA LEU A 107 -11.32 0.19 -2.93
C LEU A 107 -10.61 -1.15 -2.83
N LEU A 108 -11.22 -2.24 -3.31
CA LEU A 108 -10.55 -3.55 -3.40
C LEU A 108 -9.30 -3.48 -4.29
N ASP A 109 -9.36 -2.74 -5.39
CA ASP A 109 -8.22 -2.51 -6.27
C ASP A 109 -7.14 -1.66 -5.59
N ALA A 110 -7.51 -0.62 -4.84
CA ALA A 110 -6.57 0.18 -4.06
C ALA A 110 -5.83 -0.66 -3.01
N VAL A 111 -6.57 -1.52 -2.30
CA VAL A 111 -6.01 -2.47 -1.33
C VAL A 111 -5.13 -3.53 -2.01
N GLU A 112 -5.53 -4.06 -3.15
CA GLU A 112 -4.72 -5.09 -3.83
C GLU A 112 -3.38 -4.53 -4.34
N GLU A 113 -3.43 -3.35 -4.95
CA GLU A 113 -2.36 -2.81 -5.77
C GLU A 113 -1.33 -1.99 -4.99
N HIS A 114 -1.61 -1.61 -3.73
CA HIS A 114 -0.71 -0.76 -2.93
C HIS A 114 0.72 -1.33 -2.80
N THR A 115 0.86 -2.66 -2.87
CA THR A 115 2.16 -3.34 -2.73
C THR A 115 3.02 -3.27 -3.99
N THR A 116 2.39 -3.37 -5.17
CA THR A 116 3.08 -3.53 -6.45
C THR A 116 2.97 -2.30 -7.35
N GLY A 117 2.15 -1.32 -7.00
CA GLY A 117 1.89 -0.14 -7.81
C GLY A 117 0.53 -0.24 -8.54
N PRO A 118 -0.26 0.84 -8.52
CA PRO A 118 -1.53 0.93 -9.24
C PRO A 118 -1.45 0.67 -10.74
N ARG A 119 -2.52 0.07 -11.27
CA ARG A 119 -2.81 0.02 -12.71
C ARG A 119 -3.37 1.36 -13.19
N ASP A 120 -3.39 1.55 -14.51
CA ASP A 120 -3.78 2.82 -15.13
C ASP A 120 -5.23 3.21 -14.76
N ASN A 121 -5.49 4.52 -14.65
CA ASN A 121 -6.79 5.12 -14.34
C ASN A 121 -7.39 4.77 -12.97
N LYS A 122 -6.55 4.61 -11.92
CA LYS A 122 -7.01 4.33 -10.55
C LYS A 122 -6.54 5.38 -9.54
N PRO A 123 -7.18 6.55 -9.49
CA PRO A 123 -6.72 7.68 -8.67
C PRO A 123 -6.73 7.39 -7.16
N ILE A 124 -7.71 6.62 -6.65
CA ILE A 124 -7.74 6.21 -5.24
C ILE A 124 -6.59 5.25 -4.92
N SER A 125 -6.31 4.26 -5.78
CA SER A 125 -5.15 3.38 -5.63
C SER A 125 -3.85 4.16 -5.58
N VAL A 126 -3.73 5.22 -6.40
CA VAL A 126 -2.56 6.12 -6.39
C VAL A 126 -2.45 6.89 -5.08
N CYS A 127 -3.56 7.43 -4.54
CA CYS A 127 -3.55 8.09 -3.23
C CYS A 127 -3.03 7.16 -2.15
N VAL A 128 -3.55 5.94 -2.08
CA VAL A 128 -3.16 4.95 -1.06
C VAL A 128 -1.71 4.51 -1.24
N TYR A 129 -1.27 4.28 -2.48
CA TYR A 129 0.12 3.90 -2.76
C TYR A 129 1.11 4.99 -2.31
N VAL A 130 0.82 6.25 -2.65
CA VAL A 130 1.69 7.38 -2.28
C VAL A 130 1.64 7.62 -0.78
N ALA A 131 0.45 7.58 -0.17
CA ALA A 131 0.29 7.72 1.28
C ALA A 131 1.04 6.62 2.05
N ASP A 132 0.92 5.36 1.63
CA ASP A 132 1.61 4.23 2.26
C ASP A 132 3.13 4.49 2.34
N ILE A 133 3.76 4.90 1.25
CA ILE A 133 5.21 5.08 1.23
C ILE A 133 5.71 6.37 1.89
N SER A 134 4.84 7.36 2.09
CA SER A 134 5.24 8.73 2.46
C SER A 134 4.55 9.27 3.72
N GLU A 135 3.77 8.43 4.42
CA GLU A 135 3.16 8.79 5.69
C GLU A 135 4.21 9.29 6.71
N PRO A 136 3.89 10.32 7.53
CA PRO A 136 4.89 11.04 8.33
C PRO A 136 5.74 10.19 9.28
N GLY A 137 5.20 9.07 9.77
CA GLY A 137 5.91 8.13 10.63
C GLY A 137 7.03 7.34 9.95
N ARG A 138 7.12 7.38 8.61
CA ARG A 138 8.25 6.77 7.87
C ARG A 138 9.51 7.61 7.91
N GLY A 139 9.39 8.93 8.08
CA GLY A 139 10.53 9.85 8.11
C GLY A 139 11.33 9.93 6.80
N VAL A 140 10.73 9.53 5.68
CA VAL A 140 11.32 9.56 4.33
C VAL A 140 10.24 9.85 3.30
N ASN A 141 10.65 10.19 2.08
CA ASN A 141 9.76 10.52 0.94
C ASN A 141 8.90 11.77 1.18
N ASP A 142 9.38 12.73 1.99
CA ASP A 142 8.69 13.99 2.28
C ASP A 142 8.43 14.79 0.98
N HIS A 143 9.40 14.81 0.07
CA HIS A 143 9.25 15.45 -1.25
C HIS A 143 8.12 14.83 -2.09
N ILE A 144 7.96 13.50 -2.06
CA ILE A 144 6.84 12.80 -2.72
C ILE A 144 5.51 13.15 -2.05
N ARG A 145 5.48 13.20 -0.70
CA ARG A 145 4.28 13.59 0.06
C ARG A 145 3.82 15.00 -0.32
N GLU A 146 4.73 15.96 -0.31
CA GLU A 146 4.46 17.36 -0.65
C GLU A 146 3.99 17.51 -2.10
N LEU A 147 4.66 16.82 -3.03
CA LEU A 147 4.28 16.80 -4.43
C LEU A 147 2.87 16.25 -4.64
N ALA A 148 2.48 15.22 -3.88
CA ALA A 148 1.18 14.56 -4.01
C ALA A 148 -0.02 15.50 -3.79
N PHE A 149 0.15 16.59 -3.02
CA PHE A 149 -0.90 17.59 -2.80
C PHE A 149 -1.15 18.50 -4.00
N THR A 150 -0.23 18.57 -4.96
CA THR A 150 -0.31 19.48 -6.11
C THR A 150 -0.28 18.77 -7.45
N ASP A 151 0.38 17.61 -7.52
CA ASP A 151 0.50 16.78 -8.72
C ASP A 151 0.64 15.30 -8.32
N LEU A 152 -0.49 14.65 -8.06
CA LEU A 152 -0.56 13.25 -7.64
C LEU A 152 0.04 12.29 -8.67
N GLU A 153 -0.15 12.58 -9.97
CA GLU A 153 0.35 11.71 -11.04
C GLU A 153 1.88 11.76 -11.10
N ARG A 154 2.48 12.95 -10.92
CA ARG A 154 3.93 13.09 -10.82
C ARG A 154 4.49 12.50 -9.54
N ALA A 155 3.82 12.68 -8.39
CA ALA A 155 4.21 12.03 -7.14
C ALA A 155 4.24 10.51 -7.27
N TYR A 156 3.24 9.93 -7.94
CA TYR A 156 3.20 8.50 -8.23
C TYR A 156 4.35 8.03 -9.13
N ARG A 157 4.62 8.77 -10.22
CA ARG A 157 5.74 8.48 -11.12
C ARG A 157 7.07 8.45 -10.36
N GLU A 158 7.31 9.48 -9.56
CA GLU A 158 8.53 9.62 -8.77
C GLU A 158 8.66 8.48 -7.75
N ALA A 159 7.59 8.20 -7.00
CA ALA A 159 7.50 7.08 -6.07
C ALA A 159 7.84 5.72 -6.73
N LEU A 160 7.26 5.45 -7.91
CA LEU A 160 7.47 4.19 -8.61
C LEU A 160 8.89 4.08 -9.17
N PHE A 161 9.41 5.16 -9.75
CA PHE A 161 10.76 5.21 -10.29
C PHE A 161 11.82 5.05 -9.19
N CYS A 162 11.65 5.73 -8.06
CA CYS A 162 12.50 5.58 -6.90
C CYS A 162 12.52 4.15 -6.38
N LYS A 163 11.35 3.49 -6.31
CA LYS A 163 11.25 2.09 -5.90
C LYS A 163 12.01 1.14 -6.83
N VAL A 164 11.83 1.29 -8.15
CA VAL A 164 12.51 0.44 -9.15
C VAL A 164 14.03 0.64 -9.08
N HIS A 165 14.48 1.89 -9.15
CA HIS A 165 15.90 2.21 -9.08
C HIS A 165 16.55 1.74 -7.77
N TYR A 166 15.85 1.89 -6.64
CA TYR A 166 16.31 1.37 -5.36
C TYR A 166 16.50 -0.15 -5.40
N LEU A 167 15.51 -0.92 -5.88
CA LEU A 167 15.62 -2.38 -5.96
C LEU A 167 16.77 -2.81 -6.87
N GLU A 168 16.92 -2.16 -8.03
CA GLU A 168 18.03 -2.41 -8.96
C GLU A 168 19.39 -2.09 -8.34
N SER A 169 19.53 -0.95 -7.63
CA SER A 169 20.77 -0.57 -6.94
C SER A 169 21.17 -1.55 -5.83
N LYS A 170 20.19 -2.29 -5.28
CA LYS A 170 20.41 -3.35 -4.27
C LYS A 170 20.55 -4.74 -4.89
N GLY A 171 20.54 -4.86 -6.22
CA GLY A 171 20.58 -6.14 -6.93
C GLY A 171 19.37 -7.03 -6.65
N LYS A 172 18.24 -6.44 -6.24
CA LYS A 172 17.00 -7.18 -5.94
C LYS A 172 16.09 -7.21 -7.17
N PRO A 173 15.42 -8.32 -7.45
CA PRO A 173 14.46 -8.39 -8.55
C PRO A 173 13.27 -7.46 -8.29
N VAL A 174 12.76 -6.85 -9.35
CA VAL A 174 11.55 -6.03 -9.33
C VAL A 174 10.34 -6.91 -9.64
N HIS A 175 9.24 -6.74 -8.90
CA HIS A 175 8.03 -7.52 -9.13
C HIS A 175 7.49 -7.30 -10.56
N PRO A 176 7.04 -8.34 -11.28
CA PRO A 176 6.49 -8.20 -12.63
C PRO A 176 5.38 -7.14 -12.74
N ARG A 177 4.44 -7.09 -11.79
CA ARG A 177 3.40 -6.04 -11.72
C ARG A 177 3.99 -4.62 -11.58
N THR A 178 5.03 -4.45 -10.75
CA THR A 178 5.73 -3.16 -10.57
C THR A 178 6.48 -2.76 -11.82
N MET A 179 7.20 -3.70 -12.45
CA MET A 179 7.92 -3.45 -13.69
C MET A 179 6.95 -3.10 -14.83
N ALA A 180 5.80 -3.76 -14.91
CA ALA A 180 4.76 -3.42 -15.88
C ALA A 180 4.22 -1.99 -15.66
N ALA A 181 3.99 -1.58 -14.41
CA ALA A 181 3.60 -0.21 -14.09
C ALA A 181 4.70 0.80 -14.49
N TYR A 182 5.96 0.49 -14.19
CA TYR A 182 7.11 1.31 -14.55
C TYR A 182 7.20 1.52 -16.06
N GLN A 183 7.13 0.44 -16.84
CA GLN A 183 7.22 0.46 -18.29
C GLN A 183 6.10 1.30 -18.93
N ARG A 184 4.87 1.25 -18.38
CA ARG A 184 3.75 2.08 -18.86
C ARG A 184 4.03 3.57 -18.64
N LEU A 185 4.51 3.95 -17.45
CA LEU A 185 4.84 5.35 -17.16
C LEU A 185 5.98 5.87 -18.05
N VAL A 186 6.99 5.04 -18.34
CA VAL A 186 8.07 5.37 -19.27
C VAL A 186 7.53 5.59 -20.69
N ALA A 187 6.60 4.75 -21.15
CA ALA A 187 6.00 4.88 -22.48
C ALA A 187 5.17 6.17 -22.64
N LEU A 188 4.51 6.64 -21.59
CA LEU A 188 3.69 7.85 -21.59
C LEU A 188 4.50 9.15 -21.50
N SER A 189 5.64 9.13 -20.81
CA SER A 189 6.36 10.34 -20.38
C SER A 189 7.54 10.73 -21.29
N GLY A 190 7.95 9.85 -22.22
CA GLY A 190 9.33 9.86 -22.73
C GLY A 190 10.32 9.47 -21.62
N ALA A 191 11.55 9.11 -21.98
CA ALA A 191 12.55 8.53 -21.05
C ALA A 191 12.64 9.28 -19.70
N PRO A 192 12.85 8.57 -18.56
CA PRO A 192 12.86 9.18 -17.24
C PRO A 192 13.93 10.28 -17.17
N ARG A 193 13.51 11.52 -16.86
CA ARG A 193 14.45 12.57 -16.44
C ARG A 193 15.16 12.09 -15.18
N SER A 194 16.44 12.43 -15.01
CA SER A 194 17.25 12.00 -13.87
C SER A 194 16.57 12.35 -12.53
N PHE A 195 15.93 11.39 -11.90
CA PHE A 195 15.40 11.51 -10.54
C PHE A 195 16.53 11.19 -9.57
N THR A 196 16.86 12.12 -8.68
CA THR A 196 17.86 11.88 -7.63
C THR A 196 17.22 11.05 -6.51
N CYS A 197 17.40 9.73 -6.60
CA CYS A 197 16.88 8.72 -5.66
C CYS A 197 17.55 8.71 -4.26
N GLU A 198 18.18 9.81 -3.80
CA GLU A 198 19.06 9.77 -2.63
C GLU A 198 18.34 9.43 -1.30
N GLU A 199 17.00 9.44 -1.27
CA GLU A 199 16.23 9.33 -0.01
C GLU A 199 15.19 8.20 0.05
N PHE A 200 15.10 7.31 -0.95
CA PHE A 200 14.14 6.19 -0.86
C PHE A 200 14.62 5.13 0.13
N GLN A 201 14.11 5.17 1.36
CA GLN A 201 14.24 4.08 2.32
C GLN A 201 12.91 3.29 2.38
N PRO A 202 12.91 1.96 2.15
CA PRO A 202 11.71 1.17 2.40
C PRO A 202 11.35 1.27 3.90
N PRO A 203 10.07 1.06 4.27
CA PRO A 203 9.66 1.07 5.66
C PRO A 203 10.55 0.13 6.47
N SER A 204 11.13 0.65 7.54
CA SER A 204 11.96 -0.09 8.48
C SER A 204 11.20 -1.34 8.94
N THR A 205 11.67 -2.51 8.50
CA THR A 205 11.34 -3.75 9.21
C THR A 205 12.23 -3.75 10.44
N ASN A 206 11.72 -3.27 11.57
CA ASN A 206 12.43 -3.28 12.83
C ASN A 206 12.86 -4.73 13.13
N PRO A 207 14.16 -5.09 13.04
CA PRO A 207 14.61 -6.41 13.40
C PRO A 207 14.62 -6.45 14.93
N ARG A 208 13.55 -6.95 15.53
CA ARG A 208 13.50 -7.13 16.98
C ARG A 208 14.70 -7.99 17.39
N ALA A 209 15.52 -7.43 18.27
CA ALA A 209 16.66 -8.04 18.90
C ALA A 209 16.35 -9.48 19.34
N THR A 210 17.22 -10.40 18.95
CA THR A 210 17.25 -11.76 19.48
C THR A 210 17.53 -11.68 20.98
N PRO A 211 16.71 -12.25 21.87
CA PRO A 211 17.08 -12.35 23.26
C PRO A 211 18.20 -13.38 23.36
N GLN A 212 19.39 -12.93 23.79
CA GLN A 212 20.46 -13.83 24.19
C GLN A 212 19.93 -14.73 25.31
N ARG A 213 19.84 -16.04 25.05
CA ARG A 213 19.67 -17.04 26.10
C ARG A 213 20.94 -17.06 26.93
N SER A 214 20.86 -16.53 28.14
CA SER A 214 21.82 -16.84 29.20
C SER A 214 21.68 -18.31 29.56
N THR A 215 22.70 -19.11 29.23
CA THR A 215 22.92 -20.43 29.81
C THR A 215 23.26 -20.28 31.29
N GLN A 216 22.46 -20.91 32.14
CA GLN A 216 22.93 -21.54 33.37
C GLN A 216 22.77 -23.05 33.22
#